data_AF-A0A960GLB4-F1
#
_entry.id   AF-A0A960GLB4-F1
#
_cell.length_a   1.000
_cell.length_b   1.000
_cell.length_c   1.000
_cell.angle_alpha   90.00
_cell.angle_beta   90.00
_cell.angle_gamma   90.00
#
_symmetry.space_group_name_H-M   'P 1'
#
loop_
_entity.id
_entity.type
_entity.pdbx_description
1 polymer ?
#
loop_
_entity_poly.entity_id
_entity_poly.type
_entity_poly.pdbx_seq_one_letter_code
_entity_poly.pdbx_strand_id
1 'polypeptide(L)'
;MSSVSSKPSLNSFSARDTLTVGDRSYEIYRLDAVPGTEKLPYSLKVLAENLLRTEDGENITADDIAALGAWDPESEQNREIQFTPARVSKQDF
;
A
#
# COMPACT_ATOMS: atom_id res chain seq x y z
N MET A 1 -3.73 -28.64 0.28
CA MET A 1 -3.22 -27.26 0.09
C MET A 1 -4.39 -26.32 0.29
N SER A 2 -4.52 -25.73 1.48
CA SER A 2 -5.56 -24.73 1.72
C SER A 2 -5.19 -23.48 0.92
N SER A 3 -6.01 -23.12 -0.05
CA SER A 3 -5.93 -21.83 -0.73
C SER A 3 -6.13 -20.75 0.33
N VAL A 4 -5.09 -19.96 0.60
CA VAL A 4 -5.24 -18.71 1.35
C VAL A 4 -5.99 -17.78 0.41
N SER A 5 -7.31 -17.71 0.53
CA SER A 5 -8.10 -16.69 -0.14
C SER A 5 -7.80 -15.36 0.56
N SER A 6 -6.89 -14.56 0.00
CA SER A 6 -6.67 -13.20 0.52
C SER A 6 -7.90 -12.37 0.19
N LYS A 7 -8.51 -11.74 1.20
CA LYS A 7 -9.57 -10.75 1.00
C LYS A 7 -9.04 -9.67 0.03
N PRO A 8 -9.73 -9.38 -1.09
CA PRO A 8 -9.28 -8.34 -2.00
C PRO A 8 -9.35 -6.97 -1.32
N SER A 9 -8.40 -6.08 -1.63
CA SER A 9 -8.40 -4.70 -1.12
C SER A 9 -9.73 -4.01 -1.47
N LEU A 10 -10.22 -3.18 -0.53
CA LEU A 10 -11.40 -2.35 -0.71
C LEU A 10 -11.24 -1.33 -1.85
N ASN A 11 -10.00 -0.97 -2.16
CA ASN A 11 -9.66 -0.13 -3.31
C ASN A 11 -10.40 1.22 -3.31
N SER A 12 -10.49 1.88 -2.14
CA SER A 12 -11.27 3.12 -1.98
C SER A 12 -10.82 4.26 -2.89
N PHE A 13 -9.56 4.24 -3.31
CA PHE A 13 -8.96 5.24 -4.23
C PHE A 13 -9.04 4.84 -5.71
N SER A 14 -9.66 3.70 -6.04
CA SER A 14 -9.64 3.15 -7.41
C SER A 14 -8.22 3.00 -7.97
N ALA A 15 -7.28 2.62 -7.10
CA ALA A 15 -5.85 2.49 -7.43
C ALA A 15 -5.51 1.17 -8.15
N ARG A 16 -6.34 0.13 -8.03
CA ARG A 16 -6.13 -1.15 -8.73
C ARG A 16 -6.15 -0.95 -10.24
N ASP A 17 -5.08 -1.39 -10.90
CA ASP A 17 -4.90 -1.28 -12.34
C ASP A 17 -4.17 -2.52 -12.91
N THR A 18 -4.19 -2.67 -14.23
CA THR A 18 -3.44 -3.73 -14.93
C THR A 18 -2.25 -3.13 -15.69
N LEU A 19 -1.05 -3.56 -15.31
CA LEU A 19 0.18 -3.26 -16.05
C LEU A 19 0.47 -4.39 -17.05
N THR A 20 0.42 -4.09 -18.33
CA THR A 20 0.80 -5.01 -19.40
C THR A 20 2.26 -4.78 -19.81
N VAL A 21 3.07 -5.86 -19.79
CA VAL A 21 4.48 -5.87 -20.17
C VAL A 21 4.69 -7.00 -21.18
N GLY A 22 4.71 -6.66 -22.48
CA GLY A 22 4.67 -7.65 -23.55
C GLY A 22 3.37 -8.47 -23.47
N ASP A 23 3.50 -9.79 -23.41
CA ASP A 23 2.36 -10.72 -23.32
C ASP A 23 1.92 -11.01 -21.87
N ARG A 24 2.50 -10.32 -20.87
CA ARG A 24 2.20 -10.53 -19.45
C ARG A 24 1.40 -9.39 -18.88
N SER A 25 0.43 -9.71 -18.02
CA SER A 25 -0.36 -8.75 -17.27
C SER A 25 -0.15 -8.92 -15.77
N TYR A 26 0.01 -7.80 -15.08
CA TYR A 26 0.21 -7.73 -13.63
C TYR A 26 -0.85 -6.82 -13.02
N GLU A 27 -1.49 -7.25 -11.93
CA GLU A 27 -2.26 -6.33 -11.10
C GLU A 27 -1.29 -5.43 -10.33
N ILE A 28 -1.53 -4.12 -10.36
CA ILE A 28 -0.77 -3.13 -9.60
C ILE A 28 -1.71 -2.19 -8.85
N TYR A 29 -1.19 -1.52 -7.82
CA TYR A 29 -1.87 -0.42 -7.13
C TYR A 29 -1.12 0.88 -7.41
N ARG A 30 -1.80 1.77 -8.15
CA ARG A 30 -1.31 3.04 -8.67
C ARG A 30 -1.16 4.07 -7.56
N LEU A 31 0.08 4.45 -7.23
CA LEU A 31 0.34 5.49 -6.21
C LEU A 31 -0.29 6.83 -6.59
N ASP A 32 -0.29 7.17 -7.87
CA ASP A 32 -0.88 8.40 -8.44
C ASP A 32 -2.40 8.50 -8.24
N ALA A 33 -3.08 7.45 -7.75
CA ALA A 33 -4.46 7.52 -7.30
C ALA A 33 -4.64 8.32 -5.99
N VAL A 34 -3.56 8.51 -5.22
CA VAL A 34 -3.56 9.26 -3.96
C VAL A 34 -2.71 10.53 -4.15
N PRO A 35 -3.32 11.73 -4.06
CA PRO A 35 -2.59 13.00 -4.19
C PRO A 35 -1.46 13.14 -3.17
N GLY A 36 -0.32 13.69 -3.59
CA GLY A 36 0.83 13.97 -2.72
C GLY A 36 1.84 12.83 -2.62
N THR A 37 1.49 11.62 -3.06
CA THR A 37 2.40 10.47 -3.08
C THR A 37 3.62 10.68 -3.96
N GLU A 38 3.56 11.56 -4.96
CA GLU A 38 4.68 11.87 -5.84
C GLU A 38 5.87 12.49 -5.08
N LYS A 39 5.59 13.23 -4.01
CA LYS A 39 6.59 13.94 -3.18
C LYS A 39 7.20 13.06 -2.09
N LEU A 40 6.62 11.89 -1.85
CA LEU A 40 7.06 11.01 -0.78
C LEU A 40 8.49 10.50 -1.02
N PRO A 41 9.31 10.37 0.05
CA PRO A 41 10.50 9.53 0.04
C PRO A 41 10.16 8.11 -0.41
N TYR A 42 11.11 7.44 -1.08
CA TYR A 42 10.87 6.10 -1.65
C TYR A 42 10.41 5.07 -0.61
N SER A 43 10.89 5.13 0.62
CA SER A 43 10.44 4.26 1.71
C SER A 43 8.94 4.42 1.99
N LEU A 44 8.44 5.66 2.03
CA LEU A 44 7.02 5.94 2.23
C LEU A 44 6.17 5.61 1.00
N LYS A 45 6.74 5.66 -0.22
CA LYS A 45 6.07 5.15 -1.43
C LYS A 45 5.82 3.64 -1.35
N VAL A 46 6.79 2.88 -0.83
CA VAL A 46 6.61 1.42 -0.61
C VAL A 46 5.53 1.16 0.43
N LEU A 47 5.50 1.94 1.52
CA LEU A 47 4.45 1.84 2.53
C LEU A 47 3.08 2.20 1.94
N ALA A 48 2.97 3.27 1.16
CA ALA A 48 1.71 3.69 0.53
C ALA A 48 1.16 2.63 -0.43
N GLU A 49 1.99 2.01 -1.27
CA GLU A 49 1.56 0.89 -2.12
C GLU A 49 1.05 -0.27 -1.28
N ASN A 50 1.76 -0.58 -0.18
CA ASN A 50 1.36 -1.64 0.73
C ASN A 50 -0.06 -1.40 1.24
N LEU A 51 -0.33 -0.21 1.77
CA LEU A 51 -1.64 0.13 2.31
C LEU A 51 -2.73 0.04 1.24
N LEU A 52 -2.49 0.58 0.04
CA LEU A 52 -3.45 0.49 -1.07
C LEU A 52 -3.80 -0.96 -1.42
N ARG A 53 -2.79 -1.84 -1.46
CA ARG A 53 -2.97 -3.26 -1.81
C ARG A 53 -3.59 -4.08 -0.68
N THR A 54 -3.51 -3.64 0.57
CA THR A 54 -4.01 -4.38 1.74
C THR A 54 -5.10 -3.66 2.53
N GLU A 55 -5.72 -2.62 1.96
CA GLU A 55 -6.85 -1.91 2.56
C GLU A 55 -8.00 -2.87 2.88
N ASP A 56 -8.38 -2.94 4.16
CA ASP A 56 -9.42 -3.85 4.65
C ASP A 56 -10.59 -3.12 5.33
N GLY A 57 -10.45 -1.81 5.57
CA GLY A 57 -11.42 -0.92 6.18
C GLY A 57 -11.43 -0.94 7.72
N GLU A 58 -10.51 -1.69 8.33
CA GLU A 58 -10.45 -1.86 9.79
C GLU A 58 -9.02 -1.64 10.31
N ASN A 59 -8.06 -2.45 9.86
CA ASN A 59 -6.64 -2.32 10.23
C ASN A 59 -5.90 -1.36 9.31
N ILE A 60 -6.30 -1.31 8.04
CA ILE A 60 -5.78 -0.41 7.03
C ILE A 60 -6.98 0.30 6.41
N THR A 61 -7.10 1.58 6.71
CA THR A 61 -8.23 2.42 6.32
C THR A 61 -7.87 3.40 5.21
N ALA A 62 -8.88 3.93 4.52
CA ALA A 62 -8.70 5.01 3.57
C ALA A 62 -8.02 6.25 4.20
N ASP A 63 -8.28 6.51 5.48
CA ASP A 63 -7.69 7.63 6.22
C ASP A 63 -6.19 7.43 6.46
N ASP A 64 -5.74 6.19 6.67
CA ASP A 64 -4.30 5.89 6.81
C ASP A 64 -3.56 6.13 5.49
N ILE A 65 -4.18 5.77 4.37
CA ILE A 65 -3.66 5.99 3.03
C ILE A 65 -3.61 7.50 2.72
N ALA A 66 -4.70 8.23 3.01
CA ALA A 66 -4.77 9.68 2.81
C ALA A 66 -3.74 10.43 3.66
N ALA A 67 -3.50 9.98 4.89
CA ALA A 67 -2.50 10.56 5.78
C ALA A 67 -1.08 10.46 5.20
N LEU A 68 -0.75 9.38 4.48
CA LEU A 68 0.53 9.29 3.77
C LEU A 68 0.60 10.27 2.59
N GLY A 69 -0.50 10.47 1.85
CA GLY A 69 -0.54 11.50 0.80
C GLY A 69 -0.30 12.93 1.33
N ALA A 70 -0.70 13.18 2.57
CA ALA A 70 -0.51 14.46 3.26
C ALA A 70 0.72 14.50 4.19
N TRP A 71 1.65 13.54 4.08
CA TRP A 71 2.80 13.45 4.97
C TRP A 71 3.70 14.69 4.89
N ASP A 72 4.04 15.23 6.06
CA ASP A 72 4.92 16.38 6.24
C ASP A 72 6.08 15.97 7.17
N PRO A 73 7.35 16.05 6.74
CA PRO A 73 8.52 15.72 7.57
C PRO A 73 8.68 16.61 8.80
N GLU A 74 8.16 17.84 8.77
CA GLU A 74 8.28 18.80 9.88
C GLU A 74 7.09 18.73 10.86
N SER A 75 6.12 17.85 10.60
CA SER A 75 4.97 17.67 11.47
C SER A 75 5.34 16.94 12.76
N GLU A 76 4.96 17.52 13.89
CA GLU A 76 5.04 16.90 15.22
C GLU A 76 3.97 15.80 15.44
N GLN A 77 3.04 15.64 14.50
CA GLN A 77 1.98 14.63 14.60
C GLN A 77 2.53 13.24 14.26
N ASN A 78 2.55 12.35 15.26
CA ASN A 78 2.81 10.94 15.05
C ASN A 78 1.50 10.20 14.79
N ARG A 79 1.40 9.57 13.61
CA ARG A 79 0.34 8.62 13.28
C ARG A 79 0.92 7.22 13.19
N GLU A 80 0.35 6.29 13.94
CA GLU A 80 0.70 4.87 13.83
C GLU A 80 0.07 4.29 12.55
N ILE A 81 0.87 3.55 11.78
CA ILE A 81 0.46 2.95 10.51
C ILE A 81 0.80 1.46 10.54
N GLN A 82 -0.19 0.62 10.24
CA GLN A 82 0.00 -0.82 10.10
C GLN A 82 0.72 -1.13 8.78
N PHE A 83 1.70 -2.03 8.80
CA PHE A 83 2.43 -2.48 7.61
C PHE A 83 2.35 -4.00 7.49
N THR A 84 2.01 -4.50 6.31
CA THR A 84 1.92 -5.94 6.03
C THR A 84 3.08 -6.39 5.15
N PRO A 85 4.15 -7.02 5.69
CA PRO A 85 5.30 -7.43 4.89
C PRO A 85 4.90 -8.45 3.82
N ALA A 86 5.44 -8.28 2.61
CA ALA A 86 5.18 -9.22 1.52
C ALA A 86 5.81 -10.60 1.73
N ARG A 87 6.93 -10.67 2.48
CA ARG A 87 7.64 -11.92 2.79
C ARG A 87 8.43 -11.78 4.08
N VAL A 88 8.63 -12.91 4.76
CA VAL A 88 9.52 -13.03 5.91
C VAL A 88 10.62 -14.02 5.55
N SER A 89 11.88 -13.60 5.69
CA SER A 89 13.03 -14.50 5.56
C SER A 89 13.45 -14.94 6.94
N LYS A 90 13.43 -16.25 7.21
CA LYS A 90 13.97 -16.81 8.45
C LYS A 90 15.40 -17.26 8.20
N GLN A 91 16.35 -16.72 8.95
CA GLN A 91 17.70 -17.30 9.05
C GLN A 91 17.65 -18.53 9.96
N ASP A 92 18.57 -19.46 9.73
CA ASP A 92 18.96 -20.46 10.72
C ASP A 92 19.68 -19.80 11.92
N PHE A 93 19.85 -20.56 13.00
CA PHE A 93 20.45 -20.09 14.25
C PHE A 93 21.95 -20.36 14.28
#